data_AF-B9A0T7-F1
#
_entry.id   AF-B9A0T7-F1
#
_cell.length_a   1.000
_cell.length_b   1.000
_cell.length_c   1.000
_cell.angle_alpha   90.00
_cell.angle_beta   90.00
_cell.angle_gamma   90.00
#
_symmetry.space_group_name_H-M   'P 1'
#
loop_
_entity.id
_entity.type
_entity.pdbx_description
1 polymer ?
#
loop_
_entity_poly.entity_id
_entity_poly.type
_entity_poly.pdbx_seq_one_letter_code
_entity_poly.pdbx_strand_id
1 'polypeptide(L)'
;MSDVQSSLTGTWYNELNSKMELTANKDGTLTGKYLSKVGDVYVPYPLSGRYNLQPPAGQGVALGWAVSWENSKIHSATTWSGQFFSESSPVILTQWLLSSSTARGDVWESTLVGNDSFTKTAPTEQQIAHAQLHCRAPRLK
;
A
#
# COMPACT_ATOMS: atom_id res chain seq x y z
N MET A 1 17.12 16.99 5.27
CA MET A 1 16.55 16.26 4.11
C MET A 1 16.96 14.79 4.07
N SER A 2 18.02 14.35 4.77
CA SER A 2 18.52 12.97 4.80
C SER A 2 17.65 11.95 5.57
N ASP A 3 16.71 12.40 6.40
CA ASP A 3 16.06 11.50 7.37
C ASP A 3 14.75 10.90 6.84
N VAL A 4 13.94 11.67 6.10
CA VAL A 4 12.68 11.16 5.54
C VAL A 4 12.92 10.00 4.57
N GLN A 5 13.91 10.11 3.68
CA GLN A 5 14.21 9.08 2.69
C GLN A 5 14.64 7.76 3.35
N SER A 6 15.51 7.85 4.35
CA SER A 6 16.02 6.69 5.07
C SER A 6 14.96 6.05 5.96
N SER A 7 14.12 6.85 6.62
CA SER A 7 12.99 6.34 7.42
C SER A 7 11.87 5.74 6.56
N LEU A 8 11.57 6.32 5.40
CA LEU A 8 10.54 5.81 4.50
C LEU A 8 10.99 4.50 3.82
N THR A 9 12.27 4.38 3.48
CA THR A 9 12.86 3.16 2.91
C THR A 9 12.80 2.00 3.92
N GLY A 10 12.54 0.79 3.43
CA GLY A 10 12.56 -0.44 4.20
C GLY A 10 11.28 -1.26 4.09
N THR A 11 11.10 -2.17 5.03
CA THR A 11 9.95 -3.09 5.07
C THR A 11 8.80 -2.47 5.85
N TRP A 12 7.60 -2.64 5.31
CA TRP A 12 6.34 -2.16 5.86
C TRP A 12 5.31 -3.29 5.87
N TYR A 13 4.44 -3.31 6.88
CA TYR A 13 3.37 -4.28 7.04
C TYR A 13 2.04 -3.57 7.26
N ASN A 14 1.01 -3.97 6.53
CA ASN A 14 -0.37 -3.52 6.84
C ASN A 14 -0.99 -4.38 7.96
N GLU A 15 -2.19 -4.00 8.37
CA GLU A 15 -2.97 -4.65 9.43
C GLU A 15 -3.35 -6.12 9.13
N LEU A 16 -3.36 -6.51 7.85
CA LEU A 16 -3.59 -7.89 7.39
C LEU A 16 -2.29 -8.65 7.12
N ASN A 17 -1.15 -8.12 7.57
CA ASN A 17 0.19 -8.70 7.44
C ASN A 17 0.71 -8.80 5.99
N SER A 18 0.12 -8.05 5.05
CA SER A 18 0.72 -7.85 3.73
C SER A 18 2.03 -7.11 3.88
N LYS A 19 3.07 -7.53 3.13
CA LYS A 19 4.43 -7.02 3.27
C LYS A 19 4.80 -6.17 2.05
N MET A 20 5.32 -4.97 2.30
CA MET A 20 5.82 -4.07 1.28
C MET A 20 7.30 -3.77 1.52
N GLU A 21 8.14 -4.01 0.51
CA GLU A 21 9.54 -3.60 0.47
C GLU A 21 9.62 -2.31 -0.36
N LEU A 22 9.92 -1.19 0.29
CA LEU A 22 9.85 0.14 -0.33
C LEU A 22 11.23 0.81 -0.34
N THR A 23 11.59 1.38 -1.48
CA THR A 23 12.76 2.25 -1.64
C THR A 23 12.30 3.65 -2.01
N ALA A 24 12.64 4.63 -1.18
CA ALA A 24 12.47 6.05 -1.51
C ALA A 24 13.75 6.58 -2.16
N ASN A 25 13.65 7.04 -3.40
CA ASN A 25 14.79 7.53 -4.18
C ASN A 25 14.91 9.05 -4.07
N LYS A 26 16.15 9.56 -4.22
CA LYS A 26 16.46 11.00 -4.07
C LYS A 26 15.74 11.91 -5.07
N ASP A 27 15.24 11.34 -6.17
CA ASP A 27 14.49 12.05 -7.21
C ASP A 27 12.97 12.11 -6.95
N GLY A 28 12.52 11.60 -5.80
CA GLY A 28 11.12 11.55 -5.41
C GLY A 28 10.37 10.32 -5.93
N THR A 29 11.04 9.36 -6.59
CA THR A 29 10.42 8.10 -6.97
C THR A 29 10.34 7.13 -5.79
N LEU A 30 9.29 6.31 -5.81
CA LEU A 30 9.16 5.12 -4.98
C LEU A 30 9.25 3.90 -5.87
N THR A 31 10.05 2.92 -5.48
CA THR A 31 10.16 1.61 -6.15
C THR A 31 10.15 0.50 -5.11
N GLY A 32 9.76 -0.71 -5.49
CA GLY A 32 9.72 -1.79 -4.54
C GLY A 32 8.97 -3.03 -4.98
N LYS A 33 8.59 -3.85 -4.00
CA LYS A 33 7.74 -5.03 -4.18
C LYS A 33 6.67 -5.08 -3.10
N TYR A 34 5.48 -5.54 -3.48
CA TYR A 34 4.36 -5.75 -2.58
C TYR A 34 3.92 -7.21 -2.61
N LEU A 35 3.86 -7.84 -1.44
CA LEU A 35 3.34 -9.18 -1.25
C LEU A 35 2.04 -9.09 -0.43
N SER A 36 0.91 -9.30 -1.10
CA SER A 36 -0.38 -9.38 -0.42
C SER A 36 -0.49 -10.67 0.40
N LYS A 37 -1.12 -10.60 1.57
CA LYS A 37 -1.56 -11.77 2.36
C LYS A 37 -3.03 -12.08 2.20
N VAL A 38 -3.75 -11.26 1.43
CA VAL A 38 -5.17 -11.43 1.12
C VAL A 38 -5.38 -11.50 -0.40
N GLY A 39 -6.41 -12.25 -0.80
CA GLY A 39 -6.67 -12.58 -2.20
C GLY A 39 -5.75 -13.67 -2.74
N ASP A 40 -5.91 -14.01 -4.02
CA ASP A 40 -5.21 -15.11 -4.69
C ASP A 40 -3.81 -14.69 -5.22
N VAL A 41 -3.04 -14.04 -4.36
CA VAL A 41 -1.69 -13.53 -4.66
C VAL A 41 -0.66 -14.24 -3.77
N TYR A 42 0.24 -14.99 -4.39
CA TYR A 42 1.26 -15.79 -3.70
C TYR A 42 2.70 -15.35 -3.99
N VAL A 43 2.88 -14.34 -4.84
CA VAL A 43 4.18 -13.81 -5.25
C VAL A 43 4.24 -12.29 -5.06
N PRO A 44 5.43 -11.70 -4.82
CA PRO A 44 5.57 -10.25 -4.76
C PRO A 44 5.39 -9.61 -6.14
N TYR A 45 4.63 -8.53 -6.22
CA TYR A 45 4.45 -7.72 -7.42
C TYR A 45 5.26 -6.42 -7.35
N PRO A 46 5.80 -5.91 -8.47
CA PRO A 46 6.46 -4.61 -8.48
C PRO A 46 5.50 -3.50 -8.05
N LEU A 47 6.02 -2.55 -7.27
CA LEU A 47 5.34 -1.29 -6.99
C LEU A 47 6.15 -0.11 -7.52
N SER A 48 5.45 0.93 -7.97
CA SER A 48 6.06 2.19 -8.39
C SER A 48 5.21 3.38 -7.96
N GLY A 49 5.86 4.50 -7.62
CA GLY A 49 5.16 5.64 -7.06
C GLY A 49 6.01 6.90 -6.94
N ARG A 50 5.49 7.87 -6.19
CA ARG A 50 6.14 9.16 -5.93
C ARG A 50 5.90 9.60 -4.49
N TYR A 51 6.79 10.45 -3.98
CA TYR A 51 6.60 11.14 -2.71
C TYR A 51 7.09 12.59 -2.78
N ASN A 52 6.58 13.44 -1.87
CA ASN A 52 7.01 14.82 -1.76
C ASN A 52 8.41 14.92 -1.14
N LEU A 53 9.36 15.52 -1.86
CA LEU A 53 10.74 15.73 -1.40
C LEU A 53 10.87 16.87 -0.37
N GLN A 54 9.90 17.78 -0.32
CA GLN A 54 9.93 19.00 0.48
C GLN A 54 8.63 19.18 1.27
N PRO A 55 8.28 18.25 2.18
CA PRO A 55 7.13 18.42 3.05
C PRO A 55 7.35 19.61 4.00
N PRO A 56 6.31 20.37 4.36
CA PRO A 56 6.39 21.37 5.42
C PRO A 56 6.80 20.74 6.76
N ALA A 57 7.49 21.50 7.62
CA ALA A 57 7.88 21.02 8.94
C ALA A 57 6.65 20.63 9.79
N GLY A 58 6.73 19.49 10.48
CA GLY A 58 5.64 18.97 11.33
C GLY A 58 4.45 18.41 10.56
N GLN A 59 4.52 18.25 9.24
CA GLN A 59 3.45 17.65 8.43
C GLN A 59 3.88 16.29 7.86
N GLY A 60 2.87 15.46 7.55
CA GLY A 60 3.08 14.19 6.87
C GLY A 60 3.63 14.37 5.45
N VAL A 61 4.40 13.38 5.01
CA VAL A 61 4.99 13.36 3.67
C VAL A 61 4.00 12.75 2.69
N ALA A 62 3.35 13.58 1.88
CA ALA A 62 2.43 13.12 0.86
C ALA A 62 3.12 12.15 -0.13
N LEU A 63 2.46 11.03 -0.41
CA LEU A 63 2.98 9.98 -1.27
C LEU A 63 1.86 9.16 -1.91
N GLY A 64 2.23 8.36 -2.90
CA GLY A 64 1.37 7.34 -3.45
C GLY A 64 2.13 6.38 -4.35
N TRP A 65 1.59 5.17 -4.50
CA TRP A 65 2.15 4.14 -5.35
C TRP A 65 1.05 3.29 -5.98
N ALA A 66 1.41 2.56 -7.03
CA ALA A 66 0.55 1.63 -7.74
C ALA A 66 1.18 0.24 -7.81
N VAL A 67 0.34 -0.78 -7.82
CA VAL A 67 0.68 -2.18 -8.10
C VAL A 67 -0.32 -2.71 -9.12
N SER A 68 0.18 -3.27 -10.22
CA SER A 68 -0.63 -4.05 -11.16
C SER A 68 -0.61 -5.52 -10.75
N TRP A 69 -1.79 -6.08 -10.51
CA TRP A 69 -2.00 -7.48 -10.17
C TRP A 69 -2.35 -8.26 -11.42
N GLU A 70 -1.33 -8.87 -12.02
CA GLU A 70 -1.47 -9.60 -13.27
C GLU A 70 -0.98 -11.04 -13.10
N ASN A 71 -1.93 -11.98 -13.14
CA ASN A 71 -1.63 -13.38 -13.33
C ASN A 71 -2.71 -14.03 -14.21
N SER A 72 -2.72 -15.36 -14.31
CA SER A 72 -3.69 -16.06 -15.16
C SER A 72 -5.16 -15.94 -14.71
N LYS A 73 -5.42 -15.39 -13.52
CA LYS A 73 -6.75 -15.24 -12.93
C LYS A 73 -7.09 -13.80 -12.51
N ILE A 74 -6.08 -13.01 -12.15
CA ILE A 74 -6.26 -11.66 -11.61
C ILE A 74 -5.80 -10.65 -12.67
N HIS A 75 -6.69 -9.71 -12.98
CA HIS A 75 -6.44 -8.61 -13.91
C HIS A 75 -6.93 -7.30 -13.28
N SER A 76 -6.17 -6.77 -12.34
CA SER A 76 -6.55 -5.56 -11.60
C SER A 76 -5.35 -4.70 -11.27
N ALA A 77 -5.58 -3.48 -10.81
CA ALA A 77 -4.53 -2.62 -10.28
C ALA A 77 -5.03 -1.89 -9.03
N THR A 78 -4.15 -1.72 -8.06
CA THR A 78 -4.43 -0.93 -6.86
C THR A 78 -3.50 0.26 -6.80
N THR A 79 -4.05 1.43 -6.49
CA THR A 79 -3.29 2.63 -6.13
C THR A 79 -3.53 2.97 -4.67
N TRP A 80 -2.47 3.29 -3.94
CA TRP A 80 -2.54 3.86 -2.60
C TRP A 80 -2.14 5.33 -2.66
N SER A 81 -2.88 6.17 -1.95
CA SER A 81 -2.59 7.59 -1.77
C SER A 81 -2.68 7.93 -0.29
N GLY A 82 -1.70 8.67 0.22
CA GLY A 82 -1.62 8.89 1.65
C GLY A 82 -0.43 9.72 2.08
N GLN A 83 -0.07 9.56 3.35
CA GLN A 83 1.01 10.31 3.98
C GLN A 83 1.85 9.41 4.88
N PHE A 84 3.16 9.70 4.91
CA PHE A 84 4.12 9.10 5.83
C PHE A 84 4.42 10.04 6.99
N PHE A 85 4.41 9.51 8.22
CA PHE A 85 4.81 10.22 9.44
C PHE A 85 6.04 9.54 10.05
N SER A 86 7.11 10.30 10.23
CA SER A 86 8.43 9.79 10.67
C SER A 86 8.70 9.90 12.16
N GLU A 87 7.67 10.17 12.97
CA GLU A 87 7.80 10.34 14.42
C GLU A 87 8.24 9.03 15.11
N SER A 88 8.29 9.00 16.45
CA SER A 88 8.81 7.86 17.23
C SER A 88 8.20 6.50 16.89
N SER A 89 7.02 6.48 16.25
CA SER A 89 6.43 5.30 15.61
C SER A 89 6.13 5.60 14.14
N PRO A 90 7.05 5.25 13.22
CA PRO A 90 6.86 5.52 11.79
C PRO A 90 5.63 4.79 11.23
N VAL A 91 4.77 5.53 10.54
CA VAL A 91 3.51 5.00 9.98
C VAL A 91 3.21 5.60 8.60
N ILE A 92 2.64 4.80 7.70
CA ILE A 92 2.06 5.28 6.44
C ILE A 92 0.55 5.04 6.49
N LEU A 93 -0.22 6.12 6.39
CA LEU A 93 -1.69 6.07 6.41
C LEU A 93 -2.20 6.34 5.00
N THR A 94 -3.04 5.45 4.48
CA THR A 94 -3.45 5.49 3.07
C THR A 94 -4.94 5.22 2.88
N GLN A 95 -5.48 5.77 1.80
CA GLN A 95 -6.66 5.23 1.13
C GLN A 95 -6.22 4.54 -0.15
N TRP A 96 -6.98 3.53 -0.59
CA TRP A 96 -6.69 2.82 -1.83
C TRP A 96 -7.92 2.68 -2.73
N LEU A 97 -7.64 2.57 -4.02
CA LEU A 97 -8.60 2.23 -5.08
C LEU A 97 -8.07 0.98 -5.79
N LEU A 98 -8.87 -0.08 -5.81
CA LEU A 98 -8.60 -1.32 -6.54
C LEU A 98 -9.57 -1.38 -7.72
N SER A 99 -9.05 -1.32 -8.94
CA SER A 99 -9.86 -1.42 -10.16
C SER A 99 -9.59 -2.75 -10.85
N SER A 100 -10.63 -3.54 -11.05
CA SER A 100 -10.59 -4.78 -11.83
C SER A 100 -10.88 -4.50 -13.30
N SER A 101 -10.30 -5.30 -14.19
CA SER A 101 -10.68 -5.30 -15.61
C SER A 101 -12.10 -5.83 -15.75
N THR A 102 -12.97 -5.08 -16.40
CA THR A 102 -14.37 -5.47 -16.65
C THR A 102 -14.77 -5.19 -18.10
N ALA A 103 -15.92 -5.73 -18.52
CA ALA A 103 -16.55 -5.29 -19.75
C ALA A 103 -17.00 -3.83 -19.61
N ARG A 104 -17.11 -3.09 -20.72
CA ARG A 104 -17.52 -1.67 -20.71
C ARG A 104 -18.83 -1.44 -19.95
N GLY A 105 -19.79 -2.35 -20.06
CA GLY A 105 -21.09 -2.26 -19.38
C GLY A 105 -21.01 -2.39 -17.87
N ASP A 106 -19.95 -3.03 -17.35
CA ASP A 106 -19.77 -3.35 -15.93
C ASP A 106 -18.72 -2.45 -15.27
N VAL A 107 -18.23 -1.43 -15.97
CA VAL A 107 -17.21 -0.49 -15.44
C VAL A 107 -17.67 0.22 -14.17
N TRP A 108 -18.97 0.39 -14.00
CA TRP A 108 -19.58 1.07 -12.86
C TRP A 108 -19.32 0.35 -11.52
N GLU A 109 -19.10 -0.97 -11.54
CA GLU A 109 -18.78 -1.79 -10.36
C GLU A 109 -17.31 -2.25 -10.31
N SER A 110 -16.46 -1.72 -11.21
CA SER A 110 -15.08 -2.18 -11.35
C SER A 110 -14.14 -1.75 -10.23
N THR A 111 -14.49 -0.69 -9.49
CA THR A 111 -13.60 -0.07 -8.50
C THR A 111 -14.09 -0.27 -7.07
N LEU A 112 -13.22 -0.85 -6.25
CA LEU A 112 -13.36 -0.96 -4.81
C LEU A 112 -12.52 0.13 -4.14
N VAL A 113 -12.96 0.58 -2.96
CA VAL A 113 -12.28 1.59 -2.15
C VAL A 113 -12.05 1.07 -0.74
N GLY A 114 -10.93 1.45 -0.14
CA GLY A 114 -10.64 1.17 1.26
C GLY A 114 -9.48 1.99 1.80
N ASN A 115 -8.91 1.52 2.89
CA ASN A 115 -7.75 2.10 3.55
C ASN A 115 -6.83 0.99 4.06
N ASP A 116 -5.56 1.33 4.25
CA ASP A 116 -4.55 0.49 4.90
C ASP A 116 -3.67 1.39 5.79
N SER A 117 -3.19 0.83 6.90
CA SER A 117 -2.19 1.46 7.76
C SER A 117 -0.93 0.61 7.82
N PHE A 118 0.19 1.16 7.37
CA PHE A 118 1.46 0.44 7.33
C PHE A 118 2.41 0.84 8.45
N THR A 119 3.02 -0.14 9.10
CA THR A 119 4.04 0.06 10.14
C THR A 119 5.31 -0.75 9.85
N LYS A 120 6.42 -0.46 10.55
CA LYS A 120 7.69 -1.20 10.37
C LYS A 120 7.71 -2.59 11.01
N THR A 121 6.77 -2.88 11.91
CA THR A 121 6.72 -4.14 12.66
C THR A 121 5.54 -4.97 12.16
N ALA A 122 5.75 -6.27 11.96
CA ALA A 122 4.65 -7.16 11.57
C ALA A 122 3.59 -7.23 12.69
N PRO A 123 2.29 -7.22 12.35
CA PRO A 123 1.24 -7.35 13.34
C PRO A 123 1.25 -8.75 13.98
N THR A 124 0.81 -8.83 15.24
CA THR A 124 0.58 -10.11 15.92
C THR A 124 -0.67 -10.80 15.38
N GLU A 125 -0.82 -12.10 15.62
CA GLU A 125 -2.02 -12.86 15.21
C GLU A 125 -3.32 -12.26 15.78
N GLN A 126 -3.28 -11.74 17.02
CA GLN A 126 -4.42 -11.08 17.64
C GLN A 126 -4.80 -9.78 16.90
N GLN A 127 -3.81 -8.98 16.49
CA GLN A 127 -4.05 -7.76 15.72
C GLN A 127 -4.61 -8.09 14.34
N ILE A 128 -4.11 -9.13 13.68
CA ILE A 128 -4.63 -9.60 12.38
C ILE A 128 -6.07 -10.07 12.53
N ALA A 129 -6.37 -10.89 13.55
CA ALA A 129 -7.74 -11.38 13.80
C ALA A 129 -8.72 -10.24 14.05
N HIS A 130 -8.31 -9.24 14.85
CA HIS A 130 -9.10 -8.03 15.06
C HIS A 130 -9.30 -7.26 13.74
N ALA A 131 -8.24 -7.05 12.96
CA ALA A 131 -8.33 -6.38 11.67
C ALA A 131 -9.29 -7.10 10.71
N GLN A 132 -9.29 -8.43 10.66
CA GLN A 132 -10.20 -9.22 9.82
C GLN A 132 -11.69 -9.07 10.17
N LEU A 133 -12.02 -8.79 11.44
CA LEU A 133 -13.40 -8.52 11.86
C LEU A 133 -13.92 -7.18 11.34
N HIS A 134 -13.02 -6.21 11.14
CA HIS A 134 -13.37 -4.84 10.81
C HIS A 134 -13.04 -4.45 9.36
N CYS A 135 -12.04 -5.09 8.75
CA CYS A 135 -11.66 -4.93 7.37
C CYS A 135 -12.38 -6.00 6.54
N ARG A 136 -13.43 -5.60 5.84
CA ARG A 136 -13.99 -6.45 4.77
C ARG A 136 -12.99 -6.45 3.62
N ALA A 137 -12.05 -7.39 3.63
CA ALA A 137 -11.19 -7.63 2.47
C ALA A 137 -12.10 -7.85 1.25
N PRO A 138 -11.98 -7.05 0.18
CA PRO A 138 -12.76 -7.31 -1.01
C PRO A 138 -12.39 -8.69 -1.53
N ARG A 139 -13.39 -9.52 -1.82
CA ARG A 139 -13.14 -10.73 -2.60
C ARG A 139 -12.79 -10.27 -4.01
N LEU A 140 -11.53 -10.46 -4.40
CA LEU A 140 -11.15 -10.47 -5.81
C LEU A 140 -12.03 -11.55 -6.47
N LYS A 141 -12.95 -11.13 -7.33
CA LYS A 141 -13.75 -12.05 -8.16
C LYS A 141 -12.90 -12.57 -9.30
#